data_AF-A0A7L5BMS5-F1
#
_entry.id   AF-A0A7L5BMS5-F1
#
_cell.length_a   1.000
_cell.length_b   1.000
_cell.length_c   1.000
_cell.angle_alpha   90.00
_cell.angle_beta   90.00
_cell.angle_gamma   90.00
#
_symmetry.space_group_name_H-M   'P 1'
#
loop_
_entity.id
_entity.type
_entity.pdbx_description
1 polymer ?
#
loop_
_entity_poly.entity_id
_entity_poly.type
_entity_poly.pdbx_seq_one_letter_code
_entity_poly.pdbx_strand_id
1 'polypeptide(L)'
;MISFYLMKSLSSSLAGFYSGRYRGSLKATLRLVPEQATYLRKLSTIDQPAEMLAGRGSNIREFMTGWISEGRHTSKQGMANLSPVG
;
A
#
# COMPACT_ATOMS: atom_id res chain seq x y z
N MET A 1 -2.65 -34.19 -17.77
CA MET A 1 -1.42 -33.37 -17.78
C MET A 1 -1.80 -31.91 -17.98
N ILE A 2 -1.46 -31.03 -17.04
CA ILE A 2 -1.57 -29.58 -17.27
C ILE A 2 -0.54 -29.22 -18.35
N SER A 3 -0.98 -28.62 -19.45
CA SER A 3 -0.12 -28.24 -20.58
C SER A 3 1.03 -27.33 -20.11
N PHE A 4 2.23 -27.52 -20.66
CA PHE A 4 3.40 -26.67 -20.40
C PHE A 4 3.08 -25.17 -20.60
N TYR A 5 2.25 -24.85 -21.59
CA TYR A 5 1.78 -23.49 -21.85
C TYR A 5 0.92 -22.91 -20.71
N LEU A 6 0.08 -23.74 -20.09
CA LEU A 6 -0.74 -23.36 -18.94
C LEU A 6 0.14 -23.06 -17.71
N MET A 7 1.15 -23.89 -17.44
CA MET A 7 2.11 -23.63 -16.35
C MET A 7 2.94 -22.37 -16.59
N LYS A 8 3.40 -22.14 -17.83
CA LYS A 8 4.17 -20.94 -18.19
C LYS A 8 3.32 -19.67 -18.06
N SER A 9 2.08 -19.70 -18.55
CA SER A 9 1.13 -18.59 -18.42
C SER A 9 0.85 -18.26 -16.95
N LEU A 10 0.50 -19.27 -16.15
CA LEU A 10 0.22 -19.10 -14.72
C LEU A 10 1.45 -18.53 -13.97
N SER A 11 2.65 -19.03 -14.27
CA SER A 11 3.89 -18.53 -13.67
C SER A 11 4.16 -17.07 -14.03
N SER A 12 3.93 -16.68 -15.28
CA SER A 12 4.10 -15.30 -15.73
C SER A 12 3.08 -14.35 -15.11
N SER A 13 1.84 -14.80 -14.93
CA SER A 13 0.78 -14.04 -14.28
C SER A 13 1.04 -13.85 -12.78
N LEU A 14 1.50 -14.90 -12.09
CA LEU A 14 1.93 -14.81 -10.69
C LEU A 14 3.14 -13.88 -10.54
N ALA A 15 4.14 -13.97 -11.42
CA ALA A 15 5.28 -13.05 -11.41
C ALA A 15 4.84 -11.59 -11.62
N GLY A 16 3.91 -11.33 -12.54
CA GLY A 16 3.30 -10.01 -12.75
C GLY A 16 2.52 -9.51 -11.54
N PHE A 17 1.81 -10.41 -10.86
CA PHE A 17 1.07 -10.09 -9.64
C PHE A 17 1.98 -9.68 -8.48
N TYR A 18 3.00 -10.49 -8.16
CA TYR A 18 3.91 -10.21 -7.04
C TYR A 18 4.81 -9.01 -7.32
N SER A 19 5.36 -8.88 -8.53
CA SER A 19 6.17 -7.71 -8.90
C SER A 19 5.32 -6.43 -8.95
N GLY A 20 4.07 -6.52 -9.41
CA GLY A 20 3.10 -5.42 -9.36
C GLY A 20 2.78 -4.99 -7.92
N ARG A 21 2.58 -5.95 -7.00
CA ARG A 21 2.39 -5.66 -5.57
C ARG A 21 3.60 -4.99 -4.94
N TYR A 22 4.81 -5.45 -5.23
CA TYR A 22 6.04 -4.86 -4.74
C TYR A 22 6.24 -3.42 -5.25
N ARG A 23 6.02 -3.18 -6.55
CA ARG A 23 6.06 -1.82 -7.12
C ARG A 23 4.96 -0.93 -6.54
N GLY A 24 3.76 -1.48 -6.33
CA GLY A 24 2.64 -0.80 -5.71
C GLY A 24 2.95 -0.38 -4.28
N SER A 25 3.54 -1.27 -3.47
CA SER A 25 3.93 -0.95 -2.09
C SER A 25 5.01 0.11 -2.02
N LEU A 26 6.01 0.09 -2.91
CA LEU A 26 7.03 1.15 -2.99
C LEU A 26 6.40 2.52 -3.32
N LYS A 27 5.47 2.56 -4.27
CA LYS A 27 4.74 3.80 -4.62
C LYS A 27 3.86 4.28 -3.46
N ALA A 28 3.19 3.37 -2.77
CA ALA A 28 2.41 3.68 -1.57
C ALA A 28 3.29 4.27 -0.47
N THR A 29 4.45 3.66 -0.18
CA THR A 29 5.43 4.21 0.77
C THR A 29 5.82 5.63 0.41
N LEU A 30 6.15 5.90 -0.86
CA LEU A 30 6.52 7.25 -1.29
C LEU A 30 5.40 8.29 -1.10
N ARG A 31 4.13 7.89 -1.23
CA ARG A 31 2.98 8.77 -1.00
C ARG A 31 2.68 9.02 0.48
N LEU A 32 2.98 8.04 1.33
CA LEU A 32 2.72 8.11 2.77
C LEU A 32 3.87 8.75 3.56
N VAL A 33 5.09 8.82 3.01
CA VAL A 33 6.24 9.51 3.62
C VAL A 33 5.94 10.98 3.94
N PRO A 34 5.35 11.78 3.03
CA PRO A 34 4.95 13.15 3.34
C PRO A 34 3.95 13.29 4.50
N GLU A 35 3.08 12.29 4.72
CA GLU A 35 2.13 12.29 5.83
C GLU A 35 2.87 12.18 7.17
N GLN A 36 3.92 11.35 7.23
CA GLN A 36 4.80 11.25 8.42
C GLN A 36 5.55 12.56 8.69
N ALA A 37 6.06 13.22 7.65
CA ALA A 37 6.69 14.53 7.79
C ALA A 37 5.71 15.60 8.32
N THR A 38 4.46 15.56 7.83
CA THR A 38 3.39 16.45 8.30
C THR A 38 3.06 16.20 9.77
N TYR A 39 3.01 14.93 10.20
CA TYR A 39 2.80 14.59 11.60
C TYR A 39 3.96 15.03 12.50
N LEU A 40 5.21 14.82 12.08
CA LEU A 40 6.39 15.30 12.82
C LEU A 40 6.37 16.82 12.99
N ARG A 41 5.95 17.55 11.95
CA ARG A 41 5.76 19.00 12.03
C ARG A 41 4.66 19.38 13.03
N LYS A 42 3.53 18.67 13.04
CA LYS A 42 2.47 18.88 14.04
C LYS A 42 2.98 18.61 15.47
N LEU A 43 3.77 17.56 15.67
CA LEU A 43 4.37 17.26 16.97
C LEU A 43 5.31 18.37 17.44
N SER A 44 6.07 18.99 16.53
CA SER A 44 6.97 20.10 16.89
C SER A 44 6.27 21.39 17.31
N THR A 45 4.95 21.49 17.10
CA THR A 45 4.16 22.68 17.43
C THR A 45 3.20 22.47 18.60
N ILE A 46 3.17 21.27 19.19
CA ILE A 46 2.30 20.96 20.33
C ILE A 46 3.07 21.21 21.62
N ASP A 47 2.55 22.12 22.44
CA ASP A 47 3.14 22.46 23.73
C ASP A 47 2.54 21.64 24.89
N GLN A 48 1.38 21.02 24.69
CA GLN A 48 0.67 20.27 25.73
C GLN A 48 0.72 18.74 25.54
N PRO A 49 1.09 17.97 26.58
CA PRO A 49 1.12 16.50 26.50
C PRO A 49 -0.22 15.85 26.11
N ALA A 50 -1.35 16.44 26.53
CA ALA A 50 -2.69 15.93 26.21
C ALA A 50 -3.00 16.03 24.70
N GLU A 51 -2.63 17.16 24.09
CA GLU A 51 -2.78 17.37 22.64
C GLU A 51 -1.86 16.45 21.84
N MET A 52 -0.68 16.14 22.38
CA MET A 52 0.26 15.20 21.77
C MET A 52 -0.31 13.78 21.71
N LEU A 53 -0.97 13.33 22.80
CA LEU A 53 -1.63 12.03 22.86
C LEU A 53 -2.84 11.95 21.92
N ALA A 54 -3.67 13.00 21.87
CA ALA A 54 -4.80 13.08 20.95
C ALA A 54 -4.34 13.07 19.48
N GLY A 55 -3.31 13.84 19.15
CA GLY A 55 -2.69 13.90 17.83
C GLY A 55 -2.05 12.57 17.40
N ARG A 56 -1.50 11.80 18.35
CA ARG A 56 -0.96 10.46 18.07
C ARG A 56 -2.05 9.48 17.63
N GLY A 57 -3.21 9.51 18.29
CA GLY A 57 -4.34 8.65 17.95
C GLY A 57 -4.91 8.92 16.57
N SER A 58 -5.09 10.21 16.22
CA SER A 58 -5.56 10.60 14.88
C SER A 58 -4.55 10.23 13.80
N ASN A 59 -3.26 10.49 14.01
CA ASN A 59 -2.21 10.16 13.03
C ASN A 59 -2.10 8.66 12.77
N ILE A 60 -2.17 7.81 13.80
CA ILE A 60 -2.15 6.35 13.61
C ILE A 60 -3.36 5.92 12.77
N ARG A 61 -4.54 6.48 13.04
CA ARG A 61 -5.74 6.17 12.26
C ARG A 61 -5.61 6.61 10.80
N GLU A 62 -5.13 7.83 10.56
CA GLU A 62 -4.91 8.37 9.22
C GLU A 62 -3.89 7.53 8.45
N PHE A 63 -2.74 7.23 9.05
CA PHE A 63 -1.70 6.39 8.47
C PHE A 63 -2.20 4.99 8.10
N MET A 64 -2.93 4.33 9.01
CA MET A 64 -3.50 3.00 8.74
C MET A 64 -4.57 3.06 7.64
N THR A 65 -5.37 4.12 7.61
CA THR A 65 -6.38 4.33 6.56
C THR A 65 -5.73 4.52 5.19
N GLY A 66 -4.63 5.29 5.12
CA GLY A 66 -3.81 5.45 3.93
C GLY A 66 -3.27 4.12 3.42
N TRP A 67 -2.69 3.30 4.31
CA TRP A 67 -2.22 1.95 3.97
C TRP A 67 -3.32 1.01 3.49
N ILE A 68 -4.50 1.02 4.12
CA ILE A 68 -5.64 0.21 3.70
C ILE A 68 -6.12 0.63 2.30
N SER A 69 -6.18 1.94 2.03
CA SER A 69 -6.55 2.49 0.73
C SER A 69 -5.57 2.05 -0.36
N GLU A 70 -4.26 2.20 -0.12
CA GLU A 70 -3.20 1.78 -1.04
C GLU A 70 -3.16 0.26 -1.23
N GLY A 71 -3.42 -0.52 -0.18
CA GLY A 71 -3.55 -1.97 -0.24
C GLY A 71 -4.73 -2.41 -1.10
N ARG A 72 -5.88 -1.72 -0.99
CA ARG A 72 -7.05 -1.96 -1.84
C ARG A 72 -6.78 -1.60 -3.30
N HIS A 73 -6.14 -0.47 -3.55
CA HIS A 73 -5.76 -0.03 -4.89
C HIS A 73 -4.78 -1.02 -5.55
N THR A 74 -3.71 -1.39 -4.85
CA THR A 74 -2.70 -2.35 -5.33
C THR A 74 -3.30 -3.73 -5.54
N SER A 75 -4.23 -4.18 -4.68
CA SER A 75 -4.92 -5.46 -4.86
C SER A 75 -5.82 -5.47 -6.09
N LYS A 76 -6.56 -4.38 -6.36
CA LYS A 76 -7.36 -4.26 -7.59
C LYS A 76 -6.49 -4.33 -8.85
N GLN A 77 -5.37 -3.61 -8.87
CA GLN A 77 -4.42 -3.65 -9.98
C GLN A 77 -3.78 -5.04 -10.15
N GLY A 78 -3.41 -5.69 -9.05
CA GLY A 78 -2.87 -7.05 -9.07
C GLY A 78 -3.88 -8.06 -9.62
N MET A 79 -5.14 -8.00 -9.18
CA MET A 79 -6.20 -8.90 -9.66
C MET A 79 -6.45 -8.73 -11.16
N ALA A 80 -6.34 -7.51 -11.72
CA ALA A 80 -6.42 -7.30 -13.16
C ALA A 80 -5.30 -8.01 -13.93
N ASN A 81 -4.13 -8.24 -13.33
CA ASN A 81 -3.02 -9.00 -13.93
C ASN A 81 -3.18 -10.53 -13.79
N LEU A 82 -4.11 -10.99 -12.94
CA LEU A 82 -4.48 -12.40 -12.76
C LEU A 82 -5.70 -12.80 -13.59
N SER A 83 -6.51 -11.85 -14.05
CA SER A 83 -7.58 -12.12 -14.99
C SER A 83 -6.97 -12.58 -16.32
N PRO A 84 -7.36 -13.74 -16.85
CA PRO A 84 -6.96 -14.11 -18.19
C PRO A 84 -7.48 -13.03 -19.14
N VAL A 85 -6.61 -12.53 -20.00
CA VAL A 85 -7.05 -11.87 -21.22
C VAL A 85 -7.96 -12.91 -21.92
N GLY A 86 -9.24 -12.55 -22.08
CA GLY A 86 -10.19 -13.36 -22.86
C GLY A 86 -9.71 -13.52 -24.30
#